data_AF-A0A916QAC2-F1
#
_entry.id   AF-A0A916QAC2-F1
#
_cell.length_a   1.000
_cell.length_b   1.000
_cell.length_c   1.000
_cell.angle_alpha   90.00
_cell.angle_beta   90.00
_cell.angle_gamma   90.00
#
_symmetry.space_group_name_H-M   'P 1'
#
loop_
_entity.id
_entity.type
_entity.pdbx_description
1 polymer ?
#
loop_
_entity_poly.entity_id
_entity_poly.type
_entity_poly.pdbx_seq_one_letter_code
_entity_poly.pdbx_strand_id
1 'polypeptide(L)' 'MGMQDNKDKNKKKDHSSNNYLAVGLSLGVAFGLLLDDLALGIACGVIVGCLPNFKNRGKK' A
#
# COMPACT_ATOMS: atom_id res chain seq x y z
N MET A 1 36.90 -11.94 22.18
CA MET A 1 35.94 -12.42 21.17
C MET A 1 34.57 -12.46 21.83
N GLY A 2 33.67 -11.56 21.44
CA GLY A 2 32.28 -11.56 21.87
C GLY A 2 31.43 -11.32 20.63
N MET A 3 30.72 -12.37 20.22
CA MET A 3 29.86 -12.42 19.04
C MET A 3 28.83 -11.29 19.05
N GLN A 4 28.66 -10.70 17.88
CA GLN A 4 27.67 -9.68 17.58
C GLN A 4 26.39 -10.39 17.13
N ASP A 5 25.49 -10.68 18.07
CA ASP A 5 24.15 -11.18 17.76
C ASP A 5 23.31 -10.03 17.18
N ASN A 6 23.47 -9.84 15.87
CA ASN A 6 22.58 -9.06 15.04
C ASN A 6 21.22 -9.75 14.99
N LYS A 7 20.41 -9.52 16.03
CA LYS A 7 18.99 -9.83 16.01
C LYS A 7 18.34 -8.81 15.08
N ASP A 8 18.32 -9.16 13.80
CA ASP A 8 17.46 -8.60 12.76
C ASP A 8 16.02 -8.65 13.28
N LYS A 9 15.60 -7.57 13.93
CA LYS A 9 14.22 -7.36 14.33
C LYS A 9 13.52 -6.77 13.11
N ASN A 10 13.28 -7.61 12.10
CA ASN A 10 12.19 -7.40 11.14
C ASN A 10 10.83 -7.52 11.86
N LYS A 11 10.62 -6.70 12.89
CA LYS A 11 9.37 -6.64 13.62
C LYS A 11 8.52 -5.56 12.96
N LYS A 12 7.63 -6.05 12.11
CA LYS A 12 6.25 -5.61 11.95
C LYS A 12 6.13 -4.10 11.80
N LYS A 13 6.12 -3.66 10.55
CA LYS A 13 5.64 -2.35 10.14
C LYS A 13 4.12 -2.31 10.33
N ASP A 14 3.67 -2.41 11.58
CA ASP A 14 2.30 -2.14 12.01
C ASP A 14 2.18 -0.62 12.14
N HIS A 15 2.26 0.07 11.00
CA HIS A 15 1.82 1.45 10.94
C HIS A 15 0.35 1.41 10.52
N SER A 16 -0.50 1.31 11.55
CA SER A 16 -1.93 1.56 11.48
C SER A 16 -2.16 3.03 11.12
N SER A 17 -1.97 3.35 9.85
CA SER A 17 -2.14 4.66 9.28
C SER A 17 -2.76 4.47 7.90
N ASN A 18 -4.08 4.31 7.87
CA ASN A 18 -4.91 4.43 6.67
C ASN A 18 -4.32 3.78 5.41
N ASN A 19 -3.97 2.49 5.51
CA ASN A 19 -3.33 1.70 4.44
C ASN A 19 -4.29 1.33 3.29
N TYR A 20 -5.42 2.03 3.15
CA TYR A 20 -6.38 1.81 2.06
C TYR A 20 -5.75 2.01 0.68
N LEU A 21 -4.76 2.91 0.56
CA LEU A 21 -3.94 3.02 -0.65
C LEU A 21 -3.13 1.77 -0.91
N ALA A 22 -2.40 1.26 0.10
CA ALA A 22 -1.56 0.08 -0.08
C ALA A 22 -2.39 -1.17 -0.40
N VAL A 23 -3.55 -1.32 0.24
CA VAL A 23 -4.50 -2.42 -0.02
C VAL A 23 -5.10 -2.30 -1.41
N GLY A 24 -5.60 -1.12 -1.80
CA GLY A 24 -6.18 -0.88 -3.13
C GLY A 24 -5.15 -1.05 -4.25
N LEU A 25 -3.91 -0.64 -4.02
CA LEU A 25 -2.82 -0.76 -4.98
C LEU A 25 -2.29 -2.19 -5.06
N SER A 26 -2.16 -2.92 -3.94
CA SER A 26 -1.77 -4.34 -3.95
C SER A 26 -2.82 -5.23 -4.62
N LEU A 27 -4.11 -5.01 -4.37
CA LEU A 27 -5.18 -5.72 -5.07
C LEU A 27 -5.26 -5.33 -6.55
N GLY A 28 -5.14 -4.03 -6.86
CA GLY A 28 -5.19 -3.52 -8.23
C GLY A 28 -4.03 -4.03 -9.09
N VAL A 29 -2.82 -4.08 -8.54
CA VAL A 29 -1.65 -4.69 -9.21
C VAL A 29 -1.87 -6.17 -9.44
N ALA A 30 -2.28 -6.93 -8.41
CA ALA A 30 -2.51 -8.37 -8.56
C ALA A 30 -3.58 -8.66 -9.63
N PHE A 31 -4.70 -7.94 -9.62
CA PHE A 31 -5.77 -8.11 -10.59
C PHE A 31 -5.41 -7.62 -11.99
N GLY A 32 -4.64 -6.53 -12.11
CA GLY A 32 -4.16 -6.00 -13.39
C GLY A 32 -3.13 -6.91 -14.06
N LEU A 33 -2.27 -7.59 -13.27
CA LEU A 33 -1.36 -8.61 -13.78
C LEU A 33 -2.12 -9.84 -14.32
N LEU A 34 -3.29 -10.17 -13.76
CA LEU A 34 -4.11 -11.29 -14.23
C LEU A 34 -4.82 -11.01 -15.56
N LEU A 35 -5.04 -9.74 -15.90
CA LEU A 35 -5.78 -9.32 -17.09
C LEU A 35 -4.86 -8.91 -18.26
N ASP A 36 -3.54 -9.11 -18.13
CA ASP A 36 -2.51 -8.55 -19.02
C ASP A 36 -2.59 -7.02 -19.20
N ASP A 37 -3.36 -6.36 -18.33
CA ASP A 37 -3.70 -4.94 -18.39
C ASP A 37 -3.45 -4.31 -17.02
N LEU A 38 -2.17 -4.34 -16.63
CA LEU A 38 -1.67 -3.78 -15.37
C LEU A 38 -2.04 -2.30 -15.23
N ALA A 39 -2.13 -1.59 -16.35
CA ALA A 39 -2.54 -0.20 -16.41
C ALA A 39 -3.95 0.01 -15.84
N LEU A 40 -4.90 -0.86 -16.20
CA LEU A 40 -6.27 -0.80 -15.71
C LEU A 40 -6.34 -1.10 -14.20
N GLY A 41 -5.59 -2.10 -13.75
CA GLY A 41 -5.52 -2.51 -12.36
C GLY A 41 -4.93 -1.44 -11.43
N ILE A 42 -3.82 -0.81 -11.82
CA ILE A 42 -3.23 0.28 -11.04
C ILE A 42 -4.09 1.54 -11.13
N ALA A 43 -4.64 1.89 -12.29
CA ALA A 43 -5.52 3.06 -12.42
C ALA A 43 -6.72 2.95 -11.49
N CYS A 44 -7.40 1.80 -11.47
CA CYS A 44 -8.55 1.56 -10.59
C CYS A 44 -8.14 1.53 -9.11
N GLY A 45 -7.05 0.83 -8.77
CA GLY A 45 -6.54 0.72 -7.40
C GLY A 45 -6.08 2.06 -6.80
N VAL A 46 -5.46 2.93 -7.61
CA VAL A 46 -5.05 4.28 -7.20
C VAL A 46 -6.26 5.19 -7.06
N ILE A 47 -7.21 5.17 -7.99
CA ILE A 47 -8.44 5.97 -7.87
C ILE A 47 -9.18 5.60 -6.58
N VAL A 48 -9.40 4.32 -6.31
CA VAL A 48 -10.12 3.84 -5.11
C VAL A 48 -9.33 4.08 -3.82
N GLY A 49 -8.02 3.86 -3.84
CA GLY A 49 -7.16 4.06 -2.67
C GLY A 49 -6.94 5.54 -2.32
N CYS A 50 -6.84 6.42 -3.32
CA CYS A 50 -6.55 7.85 -3.13
C CYS A 50 -7.81 8.68 -2.85
N LEU A 51 -9.00 8.20 -3.26
CA LEU A 51 -10.29 8.85 -3.01
C LEU A 51 -10.56 9.23 -1.53
N PRO A 52 -10.32 8.35 -0.53
CA PRO A 52 -10.50 8.70 0.87
C PRO A 52 -9.47 9.72 1.39
N ASN A 53 -8.28 9.82 0.77
CA ASN A 53 -7.25 10.78 1.19
C ASN A 53 -7.54 12.20 0.68
N PHE A 54 -8.12 12.31 -0.52
CA PHE A 54 -8.48 13.61 -1.14
C PHE A 54 -9.70 14.29 -0.50
N LYS A 55 -10.56 13.52 0.20
CA LYS A 55 -11.80 14.03 0.80
C LYS A 55 -11.59 14.94 2.01
N ASN A 56 -10.37 15.05 2.57
CA ASN A 56 -10.12 15.77 3.83
C ASN A 56 -9.39 17.13 3.70
N ARG A 57 -9.25 17.71 2.49
CA ARG A 57 -8.68 19.05 2.28
C ARG A 57 -9.72 20.10 1.82
N GLY A 58 -10.87 20.14 2.49
CA GLY A 58 -11.99 21.02 2.13
C GLY A 58 -12.62 21.83 3.26
N LYS A 59 -12.04 21.89 4.45
CA LYS A 59 -12.45 22.82 5.51
C LYS A 59 -11.27 23.69 5.93
N LYS A 60 -11.14 24.86 5.30
CA LYS A 60 -10.61 26.08 5.91
C LYS A 60 -11.66 27.15 5.70
#